data_AF-A0A7S4MM26-F1
#
_entry.id   AF-A0A7S4MM26-F1
#
_cell.length_a   1.000
_cell.length_b   1.000
_cell.length_c   1.000
_cell.angle_alpha   90.00
_cell.angle_beta   90.00
_cell.angle_gamma   90.00
#
_symmetry.space_group_name_H-M   'P 1'
#
loop_
_entity.id
_entity.type
_entity.pdbx_description
1 polymer ?
#
loop_
_entity_poly.entity_id
_entity_poly.type
_entity_poly.pdbx_seq_one_letter_code
_entity_poly.pdbx_strand_id
1 'polypeptide(L)'
;VFVAGSFSRPDQKRHAKAIWGRVVAKYGEYLDPARGLAIAVTLPVALVYVGLSFMNQCVRRTGIFSCSAPARSCATEDKENNAMNDTEDDNPSNLDLPKTDWITERTRGQVNVFKSWDRSKVYTFAIYWGAAFMVLFVVFGKVTVLFLSWLIEAVQNFSLEVVTGILVGVGLVMFLLPPVPGGPIYMTLGIVIVPVGKPILGLAGSLIYANVVSLIIKLLACTMQQKVIGENLSQSVSIRQQVGINSELIKSARLVLAEPGLSIGKVSILVGGPDWPVSVLCGIMKLKLFPILLGTVPVIFLIIPMTLMGSFMCMTDAVEEDDDSKLLYPWAGVATAIFVALAAIVQLCSGLSASYFLQQTATLRRDEIAAIPNDKEVEEVEHEEKQRKEAYSTVTQWGAVPQLAKFTITLSLVCMVSSCYIVQLFPDSCFETYSLTNTISDDLDGNWANMFKPLGRVAILIFLLSCALLWCFTSWAKVRKSLSRLQVGG
;
A
#
# COMPACT_ATOMS: atom_id res chain seq x y z
N VAL A 1 12.01 -2.67 24.64
CA VAL A 1 11.24 -1.97 25.69
C VAL A 1 11.98 -1.97 27.02
N PHE A 2 12.50 -3.11 27.51
CA PHE A 2 13.29 -3.16 28.76
C PHE A 2 14.65 -2.42 28.74
N VAL A 3 15.32 -2.31 27.59
CA VAL A 3 16.58 -1.55 27.44
C VAL A 3 16.37 -0.03 27.39
N ALA A 4 15.15 0.44 27.08
CA ALA A 4 14.87 1.87 27.02
C ALA A 4 14.72 2.50 28.42
N GLY A 5 14.38 1.70 29.45
CA GLY A 5 14.14 2.18 30.80
C GLY A 5 15.40 2.55 31.61
N SER A 6 16.60 2.15 31.16
CA SER A 6 17.86 2.33 31.90
C SER A 6 18.64 3.59 31.52
N PHE A 7 18.21 4.33 30.48
CA PHE A 7 18.89 5.54 30.04
C PHE A 7 18.25 6.79 30.65
N SER A 8 19.07 7.76 31.04
CA SER A 8 18.59 9.09 31.40
C SER A 8 17.80 9.70 30.22
N ARG A 9 16.78 10.51 30.48
CA ARG A 9 16.00 11.21 29.43
C ARG A 9 16.88 11.95 28.39
N PRO A 10 18.00 12.63 28.75
CA PRO A 10 18.89 13.22 27.77
C PRO A 10 19.65 12.18 26.93
N ASP A 11 20.07 11.06 27.51
CA ASP A 11 20.74 9.98 26.77
C ASP A 11 19.80 9.28 25.80
N GLN A 12 18.55 9.05 26.19
CA GLN A 12 17.50 8.56 25.29
C GLN A 12 17.32 9.48 24.09
N LYS A 13 17.31 10.82 24.29
CA LYS A 13 17.22 11.81 23.21
C LYS A 13 18.45 11.78 22.30
N ARG A 14 19.66 11.68 22.86
CA ARG A 14 20.91 11.59 22.07
C ARG A 14 20.95 10.29 21.25
N HIS A 15 20.63 9.15 21.85
CA HIS A 15 20.54 7.87 21.16
C HIS A 15 19.45 7.88 20.07
N ALA A 16 18.25 8.41 20.37
CA ALA A 16 17.19 8.53 19.38
C ALA A 16 17.62 9.44 18.21
N LYS A 17 18.29 10.57 18.48
CA LYS A 17 18.80 11.47 17.44
C LYS A 17 19.91 10.81 16.61
N ALA A 18 20.79 10.02 17.23
CA ALA A 18 21.84 9.28 16.53
C ALA A 18 21.28 8.13 15.68
N ILE A 19 20.27 7.40 16.18
CA ILE A 19 19.57 6.36 15.42
C ILE A 19 18.81 7.01 14.26
N TRP A 20 18.09 8.12 14.50
CA TRP A 20 17.40 8.86 13.46
C TRP A 20 18.37 9.40 12.41
N GLY A 21 19.53 9.92 12.82
CA GLY A 21 20.58 10.33 11.90
C GLY A 21 21.06 9.19 11.01
N ARG A 22 21.26 7.99 11.58
CA ARG A 22 21.59 6.78 10.81
C ARG A 22 20.47 6.35 9.86
N VAL A 23 19.21 6.44 10.29
CA VAL A 23 18.04 6.13 9.45
C VAL A 23 17.92 7.12 8.30
N VAL A 24 18.07 8.42 8.55
CA VAL A 24 18.03 9.46 7.52
C VAL A 24 19.21 9.31 6.54
N ALA A 25 20.41 9.01 7.04
CA ALA A 25 21.57 8.77 6.18
C ALA A 25 21.37 7.52 5.29
N LYS A 26 20.77 6.46 5.83
CA LYS A 26 20.60 5.19 5.12
C LYS A 26 19.35 5.12 4.23
N TYR A 27 18.27 5.78 4.63
CA TYR A 27 16.95 5.67 3.99
C TYR A 27 16.39 7.02 3.54
N GLY A 28 17.19 8.09 3.52
CA GLY A 28 16.75 9.46 3.27
C GLY A 28 15.86 9.61 2.04
N GLU A 29 16.19 8.91 0.94
CA GLU A 29 15.41 8.92 -0.29
C GLU A 29 14.05 8.19 -0.17
N TYR A 30 13.98 7.14 0.66
CA TYR A 30 12.76 6.35 0.92
C TYR A 30 11.86 6.98 1.99
N LEU A 31 12.36 7.96 2.74
CA LEU A 31 11.56 8.65 3.76
C LEU A 31 10.44 9.51 3.15
N ASP A 32 10.60 10.04 1.95
CA ASP A 32 9.58 10.90 1.34
C ASP A 32 8.32 10.14 0.91
N PRO A 33 8.40 8.98 0.23
CA PRO A 33 7.24 8.10 0.03
C PRO A 33 6.56 7.68 1.34
N ALA A 34 7.34 7.36 2.38
CA ALA A 34 6.81 6.96 3.68
C ALA A 34 6.10 8.13 4.40
N ARG A 35 6.66 9.34 4.32
CA ARG A 35 6.02 10.58 4.80
C ARG A 35 4.73 10.86 4.04
N GLY A 36 4.72 10.64 2.71
CA GLY A 36 3.53 10.79 1.88
C GLY A 36 2.42 9.84 2.31
N LEU A 37 2.75 8.56 2.53
CA LEU A 37 1.82 7.57 3.08
C LEU A 37 1.32 7.98 4.48
N ALA A 38 2.22 8.44 5.35
CA ALA A 38 1.85 8.91 6.67
C ALA A 38 0.86 10.07 6.60
N ILE A 39 1.05 11.04 5.70
CA ILE A 39 0.07 12.10 5.46
C ILE A 39 -1.27 11.50 5.01
N ALA A 40 -1.28 10.65 3.98
CA ALA A 40 -2.51 10.07 3.45
C ALA A 40 -3.34 9.33 4.52
N VAL A 41 -2.68 8.63 5.45
CA VAL A 41 -3.30 7.82 6.52
C VAL A 41 -3.59 8.60 7.80
N THR A 42 -2.93 9.73 8.05
CA THR A 42 -3.07 10.44 9.33
C THR A 42 -3.64 11.84 9.20
N LEU A 43 -3.84 12.38 7.99
CA LEU A 43 -4.28 13.76 7.81
C LEU A 43 -5.57 14.11 8.57
N PRO A 44 -6.66 13.31 8.54
CA PRO A 44 -7.86 13.66 9.32
C PRO A 44 -7.60 13.67 10.82
N VAL A 45 -6.85 12.70 11.33
CA VAL A 45 -6.49 12.61 12.76
C VAL A 45 -5.60 13.79 13.15
N ALA A 46 -4.67 14.19 12.28
CA ALA A 46 -3.79 15.32 12.49
C ALA A 46 -4.58 16.65 12.54
N LEU A 47 -5.60 16.81 11.69
CA LEU A 47 -6.48 17.99 11.73
C LEU A 47 -7.27 18.07 13.04
N VAL A 48 -7.83 16.94 13.50
CA VAL A 48 -8.51 16.86 14.82
C VAL A 48 -7.53 17.18 15.94
N TYR A 49 -6.31 16.62 15.90
CA TYR A 49 -5.27 16.86 16.90
C TYR A 49 -4.86 18.33 16.97
N VAL A 50 -4.68 18.99 15.82
CA VAL A 50 -4.38 20.43 15.76
C VAL A 50 -5.55 21.25 16.28
N GLY A 51 -6.79 20.88 15.94
CA GLY A 51 -8.01 21.52 16.46
C GLY A 51 -8.12 21.42 17.98
N LEU A 52 -7.92 20.23 18.55
CA LEU A 52 -7.88 20.01 20.00
C LEU A 52 -6.75 20.80 20.65
N SER A 53 -5.58 20.87 20.02
CA SER A 53 -4.46 21.68 20.51
C SER A 53 -4.79 23.17 20.50
N PHE A 54 -5.53 23.66 19.51
CA PHE A 54 -5.99 25.05 19.43
C PHE A 54 -7.02 25.33 20.54
N MET A 55 -8.03 24.46 20.69
CA MET A 55 -9.04 24.57 21.76
C MET A 55 -8.40 24.59 23.14
N ASN A 56 -7.44 23.70 23.41
CA ASN A 56 -6.72 23.67 24.69
C ASN A 56 -5.97 24.99 24.95
N GLN A 57 -5.37 25.57 23.91
CA GLN A 57 -4.69 26.85 24.02
C GLN A 57 -5.68 28.02 24.21
N CYS A 58 -6.86 27.96 23.60
CA CYS A 58 -7.95 28.92 23.84
C CYS A 58 -8.45 28.83 25.29
N VAL A 59 -8.65 27.63 25.84
CA VAL A 59 -9.07 27.44 27.24
C VAL A 59 -8.01 27.95 28.22
N ARG A 60 -6.71 27.75 27.93
CA ARG A 60 -5.63 28.34 28.73
C ARG A 60 -5.65 29.88 28.70
N ARG A 61 -6.04 30.46 27.58
CA ARG A 61 -6.13 31.93 27.41
C ARG A 61 -7.34 32.55 28.11
N THR A 62 -8.46 31.84 28.22
CA THR A 62 -9.65 32.37 28.89
C THR A 62 -9.48 32.48 30.41
N GLY A 63 -8.41 31.93 30.99
CA GLY A 63 -8.06 32.14 32.40
C GLY A 63 -9.03 31.49 33.40
N ILE A 64 -9.98 30.67 32.92
CA ILE A 64 -11.04 30.06 33.73
C ILE A 64 -10.47 29.09 34.78
N PHE A 65 -9.25 28.56 34.56
CA PHE A 65 -8.56 27.67 35.50
C PHE A 65 -7.20 28.27 35.91
N SER A 66 -7.08 28.74 37.16
CA SER A 66 -5.85 29.33 37.71
C SER A 66 -4.63 28.40 37.69
N CYS A 67 -4.82 27.08 37.54
CA CYS A 67 -3.74 26.10 37.42
C CYS A 67 -3.19 25.92 36.00
N SER A 68 -3.69 26.68 35.01
CA SER A 68 -3.36 26.50 33.58
C SER A 68 -2.40 27.55 33.01
N ALA A 69 -1.84 28.42 33.85
CA ALA A 69 -0.81 29.36 33.46
C ALA A 69 0.34 28.60 32.76
N PRO A 70 0.82 29.09 31.59
CA PRO A 70 1.96 28.46 30.93
C PRO A 70 3.09 28.38 31.94
N ALA A 71 3.66 27.19 32.13
CA ALA A 71 4.86 27.02 32.93
C ALA A 71 5.85 28.07 32.44
N ARG A 72 6.18 29.05 33.31
CA ARG A 72 7.32 29.94 33.08
C ARG A 72 8.46 29.01 32.74
N SER A 73 9.00 29.13 31.54
CA SER A 73 10.11 28.29 31.10
C SER A 73 11.20 28.39 32.17
N CYS A 74 11.52 27.26 32.82
CA CYS A 74 12.78 27.06 33.56
C CYS A 74 13.99 27.09 32.60
N ALA A 75 13.96 27.95 31.58
CA ALA A 75 15.04 28.17 30.62
C ALA A 75 15.91 29.38 31.01
N THR A 76 15.66 30.01 32.17
CA THR A 76 16.50 31.05 32.73
C THR A 76 17.64 30.51 33.61
N GLU A 77 17.58 29.28 34.13
CA GLU A 77 18.68 28.74 34.96
C GLU A 77 19.92 28.33 34.16
N ASP A 78 19.80 28.01 32.86
CA ASP A 78 20.97 27.65 32.03
C ASP A 78 21.70 28.86 31.43
N LYS A 79 21.10 30.06 31.48
CA LYS A 79 21.76 31.30 31.02
C LYS A 79 22.46 32.08 32.14
N GLU A 80 22.08 31.86 33.40
CA GLU A 80 22.68 32.56 34.54
C GLU A 80 24.10 32.06 34.86
N ASN A 81 24.42 30.80 34.52
CA ASN A 81 25.75 30.24 34.74
C ASN A 81 26.80 30.54 33.64
N ASN A 82 26.41 31.23 32.56
CA ASN A 82 27.32 31.61 31.46
C ASN A 82 27.44 33.14 31.26
N ALA A 83 26.89 33.95 32.17
CA ALA A 83 26.87 35.41 32.05
C ALA A 83 27.70 36.11 33.15
N MET A 84 28.82 35.52 33.59
CA MET A 84 29.73 36.15 34.55
C MET A 84 30.99 36.77 33.92
N ASN A 85 30.99 36.99 32.60
CA ASN A 85 31.96 37.84 31.92
C ASN A 85 31.24 38.54 30.78
N ASP A 86 30.73 39.74 31.03
CA ASP A 86 30.80 40.89 30.12
C ASP A 86 30.03 42.05 30.76
N THR A 87 30.77 43.11 31.02
CA THR A 87 30.35 44.37 31.63
C THR A 87 29.51 45.21 30.65
N GLU A 88 28.51 45.89 31.22
CA GLU A 88 27.96 47.20 30.81
C GLU A 88 27.71 47.45 29.31
N ASP A 89 26.45 47.36 28.88
CA ASP A 89 25.80 48.51 28.25
C ASP A 89 24.26 48.37 28.23
N ASP A 90 23.61 49.50 28.51
CA ASP A 90 22.18 49.71 28.74
C ASP A 90 21.27 49.39 27.53
N ASN A 91 20.23 48.56 27.73
CA ASN A 91 18.84 48.87 27.30
C ASN A 91 17.81 47.84 27.87
N PRO A 92 17.01 48.16 28.91
CA PRO A 92 16.05 47.22 29.50
C PRO A 92 14.64 47.26 28.86
N SER A 93 14.54 47.49 27.55
CA SER A 93 13.24 47.73 26.88
C SER A 93 12.73 46.64 25.92
N ASN A 94 13.41 45.50 25.77
CA ASN A 94 12.90 44.35 25.00
C ASN A 94 12.93 43.07 25.82
N LEU A 95 12.16 43.02 26.92
CA LEU A 95 11.69 41.74 27.43
C LEU A 95 10.67 41.21 26.42
N ASP A 96 11.12 40.44 25.45
CA ASP A 96 10.26 39.75 24.48
C ASP A 96 9.22 38.92 25.25
N LEU A 97 8.02 39.49 25.39
CA LEU A 97 6.84 38.79 25.87
C LEU A 97 6.72 37.49 25.06
N PRO A 98 6.54 36.32 25.71
CA PRO A 98 6.50 35.06 25.00
C PRO A 98 5.39 35.13 23.95
N LYS A 99 5.77 35.10 22.66
CA LYS A 99 4.85 35.22 21.53
C LYS A 99 3.65 34.33 21.79
N THR A 100 2.48 34.96 21.88
CA THR A 100 1.22 34.32 22.22
C THR A 100 0.79 33.40 21.09
N ASP A 101 1.26 32.18 21.20
CA ASP A 101 1.06 31.16 20.20
C ASP A 101 -0.32 30.52 20.31
N TRP A 102 -0.96 30.27 19.16
CA TRP A 102 -2.31 29.73 19.03
C TRP A 102 -2.39 28.21 19.19
N ILE A 103 -1.24 27.56 19.33
CA ILE A 103 -1.10 26.10 19.35
C ILE A 103 -0.11 25.74 20.46
N THR A 104 -0.31 24.58 21.11
CA THR A 104 0.59 24.08 22.16
C THR A 104 2.02 23.88 21.66
N GLU A 105 2.99 23.95 22.58
CA GLU A 105 4.42 23.82 22.27
C GLU A 105 4.76 22.48 21.59
N ARG A 106 4.13 21.38 22.03
CA ARG A 106 4.32 20.05 21.45
C ARG A 106 3.87 19.98 20.00
N THR A 107 2.66 20.48 19.72
CA THR A 107 2.11 20.52 18.35
C THR A 107 2.91 21.47 17.47
N ARG A 108 3.41 22.60 18.02
CA ARG A 108 4.34 23.49 17.30
C ARG A 108 5.61 22.78 16.88
N GLY A 109 6.24 22.01 17.79
CA GLY A 109 7.41 21.21 17.47
C GLY A 109 7.15 20.27 16.28
N GLN A 110 6.00 19.59 16.29
CA GLN A 110 5.60 18.70 15.20
C GLN A 110 5.32 19.45 13.88
N VAL A 111 4.63 20.59 13.94
CA VAL A 111 4.39 21.45 12.77
C VAL A 111 5.70 21.99 12.19
N ASN A 112 6.68 22.34 13.02
CA ASN A 112 7.98 22.80 12.57
C ASN A 112 8.76 21.68 11.87
N VAL A 113 8.69 20.45 12.38
CA VAL A 113 9.23 19.27 11.68
C VAL A 113 8.55 19.09 10.33
N PHE A 114 7.22 19.18 10.25
CA PHE A 114 6.50 19.09 8.99
C PHE A 114 6.88 20.20 7.99
N LYS A 115 7.05 21.44 8.47
CA LYS A 115 7.50 22.57 7.66
C LYS A 115 8.91 22.40 7.10
N SER A 116 9.76 21.60 7.76
CA SER A 116 11.12 21.29 7.30
C SER A 116 11.15 20.32 6.13
N TRP A 117 10.04 19.63 5.83
CA TRP A 117 9.98 18.69 4.72
C TRP A 117 9.80 19.40 3.37
N ASP A 118 10.24 18.74 2.30
CA ASP A 118 9.87 19.15 0.94
C ASP A 118 8.39 18.83 0.68
N ARG A 119 7.52 19.75 1.11
CA ARG A 119 6.06 19.60 1.06
C ARG A 119 5.54 19.27 -0.34
N SER A 120 6.11 19.87 -1.40
CA SER A 120 5.70 19.59 -2.77
C SER A 120 5.87 18.12 -3.12
N LYS A 121 7.06 17.57 -2.80
CA LYS A 121 7.39 16.16 -3.02
C LYS A 121 6.54 15.23 -2.17
N VAL A 122 6.42 15.51 -0.87
CA VAL A 122 5.64 14.68 0.06
C VAL A 122 4.16 14.67 -0.31
N TYR A 123 3.57 15.81 -0.71
CA TYR A 123 2.16 15.88 -1.13
C TYR A 123 1.93 15.08 -2.41
N THR A 124 2.86 15.16 -3.36
CA THR A 124 2.79 14.38 -4.60
C THR A 124 2.76 12.88 -4.29
N PHE A 125 3.63 12.39 -3.40
CA PHE A 125 3.60 10.99 -2.96
C PHE A 125 2.32 10.61 -2.22
N ALA A 126 1.80 11.48 -1.35
CA ALA A 126 0.53 11.25 -0.66
C ALA A 126 -0.63 11.09 -1.66
N ILE A 127 -0.66 11.93 -2.71
CA ILE A 127 -1.67 11.82 -3.78
C ILE A 127 -1.49 10.51 -4.56
N TYR A 128 -0.27 10.10 -4.88
CA TYR A 128 -0.02 8.81 -5.54
C TYR A 128 -0.46 7.60 -4.71
N TRP A 129 -0.24 7.62 -3.39
CA TRP A 129 -0.74 6.57 -2.51
C TRP A 129 -2.27 6.52 -2.49
N GLY A 130 -2.93 7.67 -2.41
CA GLY A 130 -4.39 7.74 -2.49
C GLY A 130 -4.93 7.29 -3.84
N ALA A 131 -4.26 7.65 -4.94
CA ALA A 131 -4.64 7.21 -6.28
C ALA A 131 -4.49 5.70 -6.44
N ALA A 132 -3.38 5.14 -5.97
CA ALA A 132 -3.16 3.69 -5.96
C ALA A 132 -4.24 2.97 -5.15
N PHE A 133 -4.60 3.50 -3.97
CA PHE A 133 -5.70 2.98 -3.17
C PHE A 133 -7.03 2.98 -3.95
N MET A 134 -7.43 4.11 -4.52
CA MET A 134 -8.69 4.23 -5.26
C MET A 134 -8.73 3.30 -6.48
N VAL A 135 -7.66 3.24 -7.26
CA VAL A 135 -7.59 2.38 -8.45
C VAL A 135 -7.64 0.90 -8.06
N LEU A 136 -6.84 0.47 -7.09
CA LEU A 136 -6.75 -0.95 -6.73
C LEU A 136 -8.00 -1.44 -5.98
N PHE A 137 -8.44 -0.71 -4.95
CA PHE A 137 -9.55 -1.17 -4.09
C PHE A 137 -10.92 -0.87 -4.67
N VAL A 138 -11.12 0.30 -5.28
CA VAL A 138 -12.44 0.70 -5.79
C VAL A 138 -12.63 0.20 -7.21
N VAL A 139 -11.74 0.59 -8.13
CA VAL A 139 -11.92 0.25 -9.55
C VAL A 139 -11.71 -1.24 -9.77
N PHE A 140 -10.51 -1.75 -9.50
CA PHE A 140 -10.21 -3.16 -9.76
C PHE A 140 -10.93 -4.09 -8.79
N GLY A 141 -10.93 -3.79 -7.49
CA GLY A 141 -11.58 -4.62 -6.49
C GLY A 141 -13.07 -4.87 -6.77
N LYS A 142 -13.86 -3.80 -6.97
CA LYS A 142 -15.31 -3.94 -7.17
C LYS A 142 -15.67 -4.47 -8.55
N VAL A 143 -15.01 -3.99 -9.62
CA VAL A 143 -15.27 -4.49 -10.99
C VAL A 143 -14.91 -5.96 -11.11
N THR A 144 -13.84 -6.41 -10.43
CA THR A 144 -13.47 -7.83 -10.40
C THR A 144 -14.56 -8.68 -9.76
N VAL A 145 -15.12 -8.26 -8.63
CA VAL A 145 -16.22 -9.00 -7.97
C VAL A 145 -17.45 -9.05 -8.87
N LEU A 146 -17.83 -7.93 -9.48
CA LEU A 146 -18.95 -7.86 -10.42
C LEU A 146 -18.76 -8.81 -11.62
N PHE A 147 -17.57 -8.76 -12.24
CA PHE A 147 -17.25 -9.63 -13.36
C PHE A 147 -17.26 -11.11 -12.99
N LEU A 148 -16.72 -11.46 -11.82
CA LEU A 148 -16.70 -12.84 -11.33
C LEU A 148 -18.09 -13.35 -10.97
N SER A 149 -18.97 -12.53 -10.38
CA SER A 149 -20.38 -12.88 -10.15
C SER A 149 -21.12 -13.14 -11.46
N TRP A 150 -20.99 -12.24 -12.45
CA TRP A 150 -21.56 -12.45 -13.78
C TRP A 150 -21.04 -13.74 -14.44
N LEU A 151 -19.75 -14.02 -14.28
CA LEU A 151 -19.15 -15.26 -14.79
C LEU A 151 -19.74 -16.49 -14.10
N ILE A 152 -19.96 -16.44 -12.78
CA ILE A 152 -20.59 -17.52 -12.02
C ILE A 152 -21.96 -17.83 -12.62
N GLU A 153 -22.83 -16.82 -12.77
CA GLU A 153 -24.17 -16.96 -13.36
C GLU A 153 -24.12 -17.55 -14.78
N ALA A 154 -23.22 -17.05 -15.62
CA ALA A 154 -23.08 -17.48 -17.00
C ALA A 154 -22.68 -18.95 -17.18
N VAL A 155 -22.04 -19.57 -16.16
CA VAL A 155 -21.54 -20.95 -16.25
C VAL A 155 -22.35 -21.98 -15.46
N GLN A 156 -23.41 -21.58 -14.75
CA GLN A 156 -24.18 -22.48 -13.87
C GLN A 156 -24.78 -23.70 -14.60
N ASN A 157 -25.11 -23.56 -15.89
CA ASN A 157 -25.79 -24.61 -16.68
C ASN A 157 -24.83 -25.49 -17.50
N PHE A 158 -23.52 -25.35 -17.34
CA PHE A 158 -22.52 -26.09 -18.10
C PHE A 158 -22.02 -27.34 -17.36
N SER A 159 -21.46 -28.30 -18.12
CA SER A 159 -20.83 -29.49 -17.53
C SER A 159 -19.55 -29.12 -16.77
N LEU A 160 -19.17 -29.96 -15.81
CA LEU A 160 -17.99 -29.73 -14.96
C LEU A 160 -16.71 -29.47 -15.77
N GLU A 161 -16.51 -30.15 -16.90
CA GLU A 161 -15.34 -30.01 -17.76
C GLU A 161 -15.32 -28.64 -18.44
N VAL A 162 -16.47 -28.21 -18.97
CA VAL A 162 -16.62 -26.91 -19.64
C VAL A 162 -16.42 -25.78 -18.63
N VAL A 163 -17.06 -25.88 -17.47
CA VAL A 163 -16.90 -24.93 -16.35
C VAL A 163 -15.43 -24.84 -15.94
N THR A 164 -14.76 -25.99 -15.76
CA THR A 164 -13.33 -26.02 -15.42
C THR A 164 -12.50 -25.31 -16.49
N GLY A 165 -12.72 -25.61 -17.76
CA GLY A 165 -11.99 -24.98 -18.87
C GLY A 165 -12.16 -23.46 -18.91
N ILE A 166 -13.39 -22.97 -18.74
CA ILE A 166 -13.70 -21.54 -18.69
C ILE A 166 -13.01 -20.88 -17.49
N LEU A 167 -13.14 -21.45 -16.29
CA LEU A 167 -12.53 -20.88 -15.08
C LEU A 167 -11.00 -20.92 -15.11
N VAL A 168 -10.40 -21.94 -15.71
CA VAL A 168 -8.95 -21.99 -15.96
C VAL A 168 -8.56 -20.86 -16.90
N GLY A 169 -9.25 -20.69 -18.03
CA GLY A 169 -8.95 -19.63 -19.01
C GLY A 169 -9.09 -18.24 -18.42
N VAL A 170 -10.23 -17.95 -17.78
CA VAL A 170 -10.48 -16.65 -17.14
C VAL A 170 -9.54 -16.41 -15.97
N GLY A 171 -9.36 -17.41 -15.09
CA GLY A 171 -8.44 -17.32 -13.97
C GLY A 171 -7.01 -17.01 -14.42
N LEU A 172 -6.52 -17.66 -15.47
CA LEU A 172 -5.22 -17.36 -16.07
C LEU A 172 -5.13 -15.92 -16.55
N VAL A 173 -6.10 -15.43 -17.33
CA VAL A 173 -6.11 -14.04 -17.81
C VAL A 173 -6.09 -13.07 -16.63
N MET A 174 -6.91 -13.32 -15.60
CA MET A 174 -6.97 -12.48 -14.41
C MET A 174 -5.67 -12.48 -13.62
N PHE A 175 -5.02 -13.62 -13.44
CA PHE A 175 -3.69 -13.67 -12.82
C PHE A 175 -2.63 -12.92 -13.63
N LEU A 176 -2.76 -12.81 -14.95
CA LEU A 176 -1.83 -12.05 -15.78
C LEU A 176 -2.00 -10.53 -15.65
N LEU A 177 -3.09 -10.07 -15.03
CA LEU A 177 -3.34 -8.65 -14.78
C LEU A 177 -2.71 -8.22 -13.44
N PRO A 178 -1.76 -7.27 -13.42
CA PRO A 178 -1.09 -6.82 -12.21
C PRO A 178 -2.00 -6.41 -11.04
N PRO A 179 -3.14 -5.71 -11.25
CA PRO A 179 -3.94 -5.19 -10.15
C PRO A 179 -4.95 -6.19 -9.60
N VAL A 180 -5.09 -7.39 -10.20
CA VAL A 180 -6.09 -8.37 -9.78
C VAL A 180 -5.52 -9.22 -8.63
N PRO A 181 -6.14 -9.22 -7.44
CA PRO A 181 -5.70 -10.08 -6.36
C PRO A 181 -6.02 -11.55 -6.68
N GLY A 182 -5.11 -12.46 -6.35
CA GLY A 182 -5.31 -13.90 -6.59
C GLY A 182 -6.38 -14.55 -5.71
N GLY A 183 -6.60 -13.99 -4.51
CA GLY A 183 -7.55 -14.54 -3.53
C GLY A 183 -8.97 -14.75 -4.07
N PRO A 184 -9.61 -13.71 -4.65
CA PRO A 184 -10.94 -13.84 -5.26
C PRO A 184 -11.05 -14.95 -6.31
N ILE A 185 -9.99 -15.24 -7.07
CA ILE A 185 -10.00 -16.31 -8.09
C ILE A 185 -10.15 -17.69 -7.43
N TYR A 186 -9.38 -17.97 -6.36
CA TYR A 186 -9.49 -19.22 -5.61
C TYR A 186 -10.85 -19.37 -4.92
N MET A 187 -11.39 -18.27 -4.39
CA MET A 187 -12.73 -18.23 -3.82
C MET A 187 -13.80 -18.55 -4.87
N THR A 188 -13.74 -17.93 -6.06
CA THR A 188 -14.66 -18.22 -7.17
C THR A 188 -14.61 -19.68 -7.60
N LEU A 189 -13.41 -20.28 -7.66
CA LEU A 189 -13.28 -21.71 -7.95
C LEU A 189 -14.03 -22.58 -6.91
N GLY A 190 -13.95 -22.21 -5.62
CA GLY A 190 -14.74 -22.85 -4.57
C GLY A 190 -16.25 -22.65 -4.68
N ILE A 191 -16.68 -21.48 -5.16
CA ILE A 191 -18.09 -21.11 -5.37
C ILE A 191 -18.70 -21.88 -6.55
N VAL A 192 -17.96 -22.09 -7.63
CA VAL A 192 -18.51 -22.66 -8.87
C VAL A 192 -18.24 -24.15 -9.02
N ILE A 193 -16.98 -24.58 -8.88
CA ILE A 193 -16.61 -25.97 -9.19
C ILE A 193 -17.26 -26.93 -8.20
N VAL A 194 -17.43 -26.51 -6.95
CA VAL A 194 -17.89 -27.41 -5.88
C VAL A 194 -19.36 -27.75 -6.00
N PRO A 195 -20.28 -26.79 -6.20
CA PRO A 195 -21.68 -27.11 -6.50
C PRO A 195 -21.85 -27.92 -7.78
N VAL A 196 -21.17 -27.56 -8.88
CA VAL A 196 -21.28 -28.25 -10.18
C VAL A 196 -20.72 -29.68 -10.12
N GLY A 197 -19.63 -29.88 -9.38
CA GLY A 197 -18.99 -31.19 -9.26
C GLY A 197 -19.67 -32.11 -8.24
N LYS A 198 -20.41 -31.57 -7.26
CA LYS A 198 -21.01 -32.34 -6.14
C LYS A 198 -21.84 -33.55 -6.61
N PRO A 199 -22.67 -33.48 -7.66
CA PRO A 199 -23.42 -34.64 -8.15
C PRO A 199 -22.55 -35.77 -8.72
N ILE A 200 -21.34 -35.45 -9.20
CA ILE A 200 -20.46 -36.39 -9.92
C ILE A 200 -19.37 -36.95 -8.99
N LEU A 201 -18.71 -36.09 -8.23
CA LEU A 201 -17.53 -36.42 -7.42
C LEU A 201 -17.83 -36.51 -5.92
N GLY A 202 -19.06 -36.17 -5.51
CA GLY A 202 -19.40 -35.92 -4.12
C GLY A 202 -18.73 -34.65 -3.58
N LEU A 203 -19.12 -34.23 -2.37
CA LEU A 203 -18.61 -32.98 -1.79
C LEU A 203 -17.08 -32.99 -1.60
N ALA A 204 -16.54 -34.05 -0.99
CA ALA A 204 -15.11 -34.15 -0.73
C ALA A 204 -14.29 -34.23 -2.03
N GLY A 205 -14.77 -34.99 -3.03
CA GLY A 205 -14.13 -35.09 -4.33
C GLY A 205 -14.09 -33.75 -5.06
N SER A 206 -15.18 -33.00 -5.05
CA SER A 206 -15.25 -31.66 -5.65
C SER A 206 -14.32 -30.66 -4.97
N LEU A 207 -14.21 -30.70 -3.63
CA LEU A 207 -13.30 -29.84 -2.88
C LEU A 207 -11.83 -30.13 -3.23
N ILE A 208 -11.45 -31.41 -3.29
CA ILE A 208 -10.09 -31.81 -3.69
C ILE A 208 -9.82 -31.36 -5.13
N TYR A 209 -10.77 -31.60 -6.03
CA TYR A 209 -10.68 -31.21 -7.43
C TYR A 209 -10.49 -29.70 -7.60
N ALA A 210 -11.32 -28.87 -6.94
CA ALA A 210 -11.20 -27.41 -6.98
C ALA A 210 -9.82 -26.92 -6.48
N ASN A 211 -9.28 -27.53 -5.43
CA ASN A 211 -7.95 -27.23 -4.90
C ASN A 211 -6.82 -27.58 -5.89
N VAL A 212 -6.89 -28.76 -6.51
CA VAL A 212 -5.92 -29.19 -7.51
C VAL A 212 -5.96 -28.28 -8.73
N VAL A 213 -7.15 -27.97 -9.25
CA VAL A 213 -7.32 -27.05 -10.38
C VAL A 213 -6.76 -25.66 -10.03
N SER A 214 -7.07 -25.14 -8.84
CA SER A 214 -6.55 -23.84 -8.38
C SER A 214 -5.02 -23.80 -8.33
N LEU A 215 -4.38 -24.87 -7.83
CA LEU A 215 -2.93 -24.98 -7.80
C LEU A 215 -2.33 -25.04 -9.21
N ILE A 216 -2.95 -25.79 -10.12
CA ILE A 216 -2.51 -25.85 -11.52
C ILE A 216 -2.59 -24.48 -12.19
N ILE A 217 -3.73 -23.78 -12.07
CA ILE A 217 -3.91 -22.42 -12.61
C ILE A 217 -2.82 -21.50 -12.08
N LYS A 218 -2.54 -21.56 -10.77
CA LYS A 218 -1.51 -20.75 -10.13
C LYS A 218 -0.12 -21.02 -10.71
N LEU A 219 0.30 -22.29 -10.84
CA LEU A 219 1.61 -22.64 -11.39
C LEU A 219 1.74 -22.28 -12.88
N LEU A 220 0.66 -22.42 -13.65
CA LEU A 220 0.59 -21.98 -15.04
C LEU A 220 0.70 -20.45 -15.16
N ALA A 221 -0.03 -19.71 -14.33
CA ALA A 221 0.06 -18.26 -14.26
C ALA A 221 1.48 -17.80 -13.92
N CYS A 222 2.12 -18.39 -12.90
CA CYS A 222 3.52 -18.09 -12.56
C CYS A 222 4.46 -18.38 -13.73
N THR A 223 4.23 -19.48 -14.48
CA THR A 223 5.02 -19.81 -15.67
C THR A 223 4.90 -18.73 -16.75
N MET A 224 3.67 -18.31 -17.07
CA MET A 224 3.43 -17.27 -18.07
C MET A 224 3.95 -15.90 -17.62
N GLN A 225 3.71 -15.52 -16.37
CA GLN A 225 4.23 -14.27 -15.77
C GLN A 225 5.76 -14.23 -15.82
N GLN A 226 6.44 -15.34 -15.52
CA GLN A 226 7.89 -15.40 -15.55
C GLN A 226 8.44 -15.42 -16.98
N LYS A 227 7.94 -16.31 -17.84
CA LYS A 227 8.52 -16.58 -19.17
C LYS A 227 8.00 -15.69 -20.28
N VAL A 228 6.71 -15.41 -20.31
CA VAL A 228 6.09 -14.63 -21.38
C VAL A 228 6.22 -13.14 -21.08
N ILE A 229 5.97 -12.74 -19.83
CA ILE A 229 5.98 -11.33 -19.43
C ILE A 229 7.37 -10.93 -18.91
N GLY A 230 7.85 -11.55 -17.83
CA GLY A 230 9.06 -11.12 -17.13
C GLY A 230 10.33 -11.16 -17.97
N GLU A 231 10.58 -12.25 -18.68
CA GLU A 231 11.76 -12.35 -19.57
C GLU A 231 11.70 -11.36 -20.75
N ASN A 232 10.51 -11.08 -21.29
CA ASN A 232 10.34 -10.09 -22.35
C ASN A 232 10.56 -8.67 -21.80
N LEU A 233 9.98 -8.35 -20.65
CA LEU A 233 10.20 -7.07 -19.95
C LEU A 233 11.67 -6.87 -19.51
N SER A 234 12.43 -7.96 -19.33
CA SER A 234 13.87 -7.89 -19.02
C SER A 234 14.68 -7.18 -20.11
N GLN A 235 14.17 -7.05 -21.33
CA GLN A 235 14.86 -6.37 -22.43
C GLN A 235 14.77 -4.83 -22.31
N SER A 236 13.79 -4.30 -21.57
CA SER A 236 13.58 -2.85 -21.44
C SER A 236 14.34 -2.26 -20.26
N VAL A 237 15.32 -1.39 -20.54
CA VAL A 237 16.09 -0.65 -19.52
C VAL A 237 15.18 0.13 -18.58
N SER A 238 14.14 0.78 -19.12
CA SER A 238 13.17 1.56 -18.33
C SER A 238 12.44 0.68 -17.31
N ILE A 239 12.07 -0.55 -17.67
CA ILE A 239 11.40 -1.47 -16.74
C ILE A 239 12.38 -2.00 -15.70
N ARG A 240 13.61 -2.38 -16.10
CA ARG A 240 14.66 -2.80 -15.16
C ARG A 240 14.99 -1.69 -14.15
N GLN A 241 14.99 -0.43 -14.60
CA GLN A 241 15.14 0.74 -13.74
C GLN A 241 13.95 0.92 -12.79
N GLN A 242 12.71 0.87 -13.27
CA GLN A 242 11.51 1.05 -12.44
C GLN A 242 11.38 -0.01 -11.34
N VAL A 243 11.78 -1.24 -11.65
CA VAL A 243 11.83 -2.35 -10.69
C VAL A 243 12.97 -2.17 -9.68
N GLY A 244 13.96 -1.32 -9.99
CA GLY A 244 15.13 -1.08 -9.16
C GLY A 244 16.07 -2.28 -9.17
N ILE A 245 16.42 -2.81 -10.34
CA ILE A 245 17.25 -4.02 -10.50
C ILE A 245 18.60 -3.93 -9.78
N ASN A 246 19.15 -2.71 -9.65
CA ASN A 246 20.41 -2.44 -8.96
C ASN A 246 20.27 -2.23 -7.44
N SER A 247 19.04 -2.18 -6.91
CA SER A 247 18.79 -1.96 -5.49
C SER A 247 19.24 -3.16 -4.63
N GLU A 248 19.70 -2.87 -3.41
CA GLU A 248 20.10 -3.90 -2.45
C GLU A 248 18.99 -4.94 -2.21
N LEU A 249 17.73 -4.51 -2.16
CA LEU A 249 16.59 -5.38 -1.89
C LEU A 249 16.34 -6.36 -3.04
N ILE A 250 16.37 -5.89 -4.29
CA ILE A 250 16.17 -6.75 -5.47
C ILE A 250 17.35 -7.69 -5.67
N LYS A 251 18.59 -7.21 -5.44
CA LYS A 251 19.77 -8.09 -5.44
C LYS A 251 19.71 -9.16 -4.33
N SER A 252 19.23 -8.80 -3.14
CA SER A 252 18.97 -9.75 -2.05
C SER A 252 17.94 -10.81 -2.46
N ALA A 253 16.83 -10.37 -3.07
CA ALA A 253 15.80 -11.26 -3.58
C ALA A 253 16.38 -12.22 -4.64
N ARG A 254 17.15 -11.69 -5.61
CA ARG A 254 17.83 -12.48 -6.63
C ARG A 254 18.68 -13.58 -6.01
N LEU A 255 19.49 -13.21 -5.01
CA LEU A 255 20.41 -14.11 -4.36
C LEU A 255 19.67 -15.25 -3.65
N VAL A 256 18.61 -14.97 -2.88
CA VAL A 256 17.80 -16.00 -2.20
C VAL A 256 17.06 -16.90 -3.20
N LEU A 257 16.46 -16.30 -4.23
CA LEU A 257 15.67 -17.04 -5.21
C LEU A 257 16.54 -17.89 -6.16
N ALA A 258 17.80 -17.50 -6.38
CA ALA A 258 18.77 -18.22 -7.19
C ALA A 258 19.46 -19.39 -6.47
N GLU A 259 19.34 -19.51 -5.14
CA GLU A 259 19.99 -20.59 -4.36
C GLU A 259 19.59 -21.97 -4.89
N PRO A 260 20.48 -22.97 -4.89
CA PRO A 260 20.08 -24.34 -5.18
C PRO A 260 19.14 -24.87 -4.08
N GLY A 261 18.13 -25.65 -4.48
CA GLY A 261 17.16 -26.24 -3.56
C GLY A 261 16.01 -25.31 -3.12
N LEU A 262 15.31 -25.73 -2.07
CA LEU A 262 14.14 -25.05 -1.49
C LEU A 262 14.48 -24.51 -0.09
N SER A 263 15.06 -23.32 -0.03
CA SER A 263 15.24 -22.63 1.26
C SER A 263 13.92 -22.03 1.75
N ILE A 264 13.77 -21.92 3.07
CA ILE A 264 12.59 -21.29 3.68
C ILE A 264 12.44 -19.84 3.21
N GLY A 265 13.56 -19.13 3.03
CA GLY A 265 13.55 -17.77 2.48
C GLY A 265 12.98 -17.72 1.06
N LYS A 266 13.36 -18.67 0.19
CA LYS A 266 12.82 -18.77 -1.17
C LYS A 266 11.30 -19.01 -1.15
N VAL A 267 10.84 -20.01 -0.41
CA VAL A 267 9.40 -20.30 -0.29
C VAL A 267 8.65 -19.10 0.29
N SER A 268 9.20 -18.45 1.32
CA SER A 268 8.59 -17.26 1.94
C SER A 268 8.42 -16.13 0.94
N ILE A 269 9.43 -15.84 0.11
CA ILE A 269 9.34 -14.78 -0.92
C ILE A 269 8.30 -15.15 -1.98
N LEU A 270 8.29 -16.40 -2.45
CA LEU A 270 7.41 -16.86 -3.52
C LEU A 270 5.94 -16.98 -3.12
N VAL A 271 5.65 -17.28 -1.85
CA VAL A 271 4.28 -17.42 -1.32
C VAL A 271 3.80 -16.15 -0.64
N GLY A 272 4.69 -15.42 0.03
CA GLY A 272 4.35 -14.22 0.80
C GLY A 272 4.39 -12.92 0.02
N GLY A 273 5.14 -12.87 -1.09
CA GLY A 273 5.16 -11.70 -1.95
C GLY A 273 3.94 -11.65 -2.89
N PRO A 274 3.61 -10.48 -3.45
CA PRO A 274 2.51 -10.35 -4.39
C PRO A 274 2.80 -11.15 -5.66
N ASP A 275 1.86 -12.02 -6.03
CA ASP A 275 1.97 -13.03 -7.08
C ASP A 275 2.57 -12.52 -8.40
N TRP A 276 1.94 -11.49 -8.98
CA TRP A 276 2.32 -10.96 -10.28
C TRP A 276 3.70 -10.29 -10.23
N PRO A 277 3.97 -9.31 -9.32
CA PRO A 277 5.30 -8.70 -9.24
C PRO A 277 6.43 -9.69 -8.98
N VAL A 278 6.24 -10.69 -8.10
CA VAL A 278 7.29 -11.66 -7.79
C VAL A 278 7.60 -12.57 -8.98
N SER A 279 6.58 -13.10 -9.66
CA SER A 279 6.78 -14.01 -10.80
C SER A 279 7.38 -13.28 -12.00
N VAL A 280 6.93 -12.07 -12.29
CA VAL A 280 7.50 -11.20 -13.32
C VAL A 280 8.95 -10.83 -12.99
N LEU A 281 9.24 -10.47 -11.74
CA LEU A 281 10.60 -10.17 -11.28
C LEU A 281 11.54 -11.37 -11.45
N CYS A 282 11.07 -12.59 -11.17
CA CYS A 282 11.85 -13.81 -11.44
C CYS A 282 12.23 -13.94 -12.92
N GLY A 283 11.35 -13.51 -13.82
CA GLY A 283 11.60 -13.46 -15.27
C GLY A 283 12.59 -12.37 -15.65
N ILE A 284 12.43 -11.17 -15.07
CA ILE A 284 13.37 -10.05 -15.27
C ILE A 284 14.79 -10.44 -14.85
N MET A 285 14.92 -11.17 -13.74
CA MET A 285 16.20 -11.68 -13.22
C MET A 285 16.68 -12.96 -13.94
N LYS A 286 15.91 -13.47 -14.90
CA LYS A 286 16.19 -14.68 -15.70
C LYS A 286 16.45 -15.93 -14.84
N LEU A 287 15.67 -16.11 -13.78
CA LEU A 287 15.77 -17.27 -12.90
C LEU A 287 15.25 -18.54 -13.59
N LYS A 288 15.76 -19.70 -13.16
CA LYS A 288 15.30 -21.01 -13.66
C LYS A 288 13.85 -21.25 -13.23
N LEU A 289 13.00 -21.68 -14.15
CA LEU A 289 11.55 -21.85 -13.91
C LEU A 289 11.24 -22.92 -12.85
N PHE A 290 11.83 -24.11 -12.99
CA PHE A 290 11.43 -25.26 -12.16
C PHE A 290 11.63 -25.03 -10.65
N PRO A 291 12.78 -24.51 -10.17
CA PRO A 291 12.94 -24.18 -8.74
C PRO A 291 11.94 -23.12 -8.23
N ILE A 292 11.52 -22.19 -9.10
CA ILE A 292 10.53 -21.17 -8.76
C ILE A 292 9.16 -21.81 -8.62
N LEU A 293 8.71 -22.61 -9.59
CA LEU A 293 7.43 -23.31 -9.51
C LEU A 293 7.37 -24.23 -8.28
N LEU A 294 8.43 -24.99 -8.02
CA LEU A 294 8.50 -25.88 -6.87
C LEU A 294 8.45 -25.09 -5.54
N GLY A 295 9.11 -23.93 -5.48
CA GLY A 295 9.04 -23.02 -4.34
C GLY A 295 7.69 -22.33 -4.16
N THR A 296 6.87 -22.26 -5.22
CA THR A 296 5.50 -21.73 -5.19
C THR A 296 4.47 -22.77 -4.75
N VAL A 297 4.73 -24.08 -4.90
CA VAL A 297 3.77 -25.16 -4.51
C VAL A 297 3.17 -24.99 -3.09
N PRO A 298 3.92 -24.56 -2.05
CA PRO A 298 3.37 -24.34 -0.72
C PRO A 298 2.27 -23.26 -0.64
N VAL A 299 2.01 -22.50 -1.72
CA VAL A 299 0.81 -21.63 -1.83
C VAL A 299 -0.50 -22.42 -1.67
N ILE A 300 -0.48 -23.75 -1.79
CA ILE A 300 -1.64 -24.59 -1.48
C ILE A 300 -2.21 -24.34 -0.06
N PHE A 301 -1.36 -23.95 0.90
CA PHE A 301 -1.81 -23.59 2.26
C PHE A 301 -2.64 -22.31 2.30
N LEU A 302 -2.57 -21.47 1.27
CA LEU A 302 -3.46 -20.32 1.06
C LEU A 302 -4.67 -20.70 0.18
N ILE A 303 -4.49 -21.57 -0.82
CA ILE A 303 -5.56 -21.99 -1.73
C ILE A 303 -6.65 -22.77 -0.99
N ILE A 304 -6.26 -23.72 -0.13
CA ILE A 304 -7.22 -24.54 0.63
C ILE A 304 -8.20 -23.70 1.45
N PRO A 305 -7.77 -22.76 2.32
CA PRO A 305 -8.72 -21.95 3.07
C PRO A 305 -9.58 -21.08 2.16
N MET A 306 -9.04 -20.55 1.06
CA MET A 306 -9.81 -19.70 0.14
C MET A 306 -10.88 -20.46 -0.65
N THR A 307 -10.57 -21.67 -1.14
CA THR A 307 -11.54 -22.51 -1.84
C THR A 307 -12.63 -23.01 -0.88
N LEU A 308 -12.25 -23.45 0.32
CA LEU A 308 -13.21 -23.88 1.35
C LEU A 308 -14.14 -22.74 1.76
N MET A 309 -13.59 -21.53 1.97
CA MET A 309 -14.36 -20.33 2.22
C MET A 309 -15.40 -20.08 1.12
N GLY A 310 -14.99 -20.11 -0.15
CA GLY A 310 -15.92 -19.95 -1.28
C GLY A 310 -17.02 -21.03 -1.32
N SER A 311 -16.66 -22.29 -1.08
CA SER A 311 -17.63 -23.39 -1.05
C SER A 311 -18.64 -23.27 0.08
N PHE A 312 -18.19 -22.86 1.27
CA PHE A 312 -19.08 -22.67 2.42
C PHE A 312 -19.96 -21.44 2.28
N MET A 313 -19.51 -20.39 1.58
CA MET A 313 -20.37 -19.26 1.22
C MET A 313 -21.59 -19.73 0.43
N CYS A 314 -21.40 -20.57 -0.60
CA CYS A 314 -22.53 -21.13 -1.37
C CYS A 314 -23.46 -22.04 -0.56
N MET A 315 -22.96 -22.64 0.53
CA MET A 315 -23.76 -23.51 1.38
C MET A 315 -24.55 -22.74 2.45
N THR A 316 -24.25 -21.47 2.66
CA THR A 316 -24.84 -20.67 3.75
C THR A 316 -26.33 -20.44 3.54
N ASP A 317 -26.75 -20.27 2.28
CA ASP A 317 -28.14 -20.01 1.90
C ASP A 317 -28.84 -21.25 1.33
N ALA A 318 -28.22 -22.43 1.40
CA ALA A 318 -28.82 -23.67 0.92
C ALA A 318 -29.90 -24.13 1.92
N VAL A 319 -31.11 -24.37 1.42
CA VAL A 319 -32.30 -24.72 2.21
C VAL A 319 -32.72 -26.16 1.92
N GLU A 320 -33.36 -26.84 2.88
CA GLU A 320 -33.93 -28.18 2.67
C GLU A 320 -35.11 -28.15 1.69
N GLU A 321 -35.22 -29.14 0.79
CA GLU A 321 -36.30 -29.21 -0.22
C GLU A 321 -37.71 -29.29 0.40
N ASP A 322 -37.83 -29.72 1.66
CA ASP A 322 -39.10 -29.95 2.36
C ASP A 322 -39.52 -28.78 3.28
N ASP A 323 -38.64 -27.82 3.57
CA ASP A 323 -38.91 -26.72 4.50
C ASP A 323 -38.01 -25.50 4.23
N ASP A 324 -38.57 -24.49 3.54
CA ASP A 324 -37.90 -23.24 3.19
C ASP A 324 -37.34 -22.44 4.40
N SER A 325 -37.71 -22.83 5.63
CA SER A 325 -37.20 -22.20 6.86
C SER A 325 -35.98 -22.91 7.47
N LYS A 326 -35.58 -24.07 6.96
CA LYS A 326 -34.45 -24.86 7.49
C LYS A 326 -33.26 -24.89 6.55
N LEU A 327 -32.17 -24.29 7.01
CA LEU A 327 -30.89 -24.33 6.33
C LEU A 327 -30.34 -25.77 6.29
N LEU A 328 -29.96 -26.22 5.10
CA LEU A 328 -29.31 -27.51 4.86
C LEU A 328 -27.93 -27.58 5.54
N TYR A 329 -27.25 -26.44 5.70
CA TYR A 329 -25.93 -26.35 6.33
C TYR A 329 -25.83 -25.19 7.35
N PRO A 330 -26.39 -25.32 8.55
CA PRO A 330 -26.38 -24.24 9.57
C PRO A 330 -24.97 -23.83 10.01
N TRP A 331 -23.98 -24.71 9.86
CA TRP A 331 -22.59 -24.49 10.22
C TRP A 331 -21.78 -23.74 9.15
N ALA A 332 -22.30 -23.61 7.93
CA ALA A 332 -21.54 -23.10 6.78
C ALA A 332 -21.11 -21.64 6.95
N GLY A 333 -21.95 -20.79 7.53
CA GLY A 333 -21.60 -19.39 7.83
C GLY A 333 -20.43 -19.27 8.81
N VAL A 334 -20.44 -20.08 9.88
CA VAL A 334 -19.34 -20.12 10.87
C VAL A 334 -18.05 -20.67 10.24
N ALA A 335 -18.16 -21.74 9.44
CA ALA A 335 -17.01 -22.29 8.74
C ALA A 335 -16.41 -21.28 7.75
N THR A 336 -17.24 -20.56 6.99
CA THR A 336 -16.80 -19.46 6.12
C THR A 336 -15.94 -18.46 6.91
N ALA A 337 -16.44 -17.96 8.05
CA ALA A 337 -15.72 -16.98 8.87
C ALA A 337 -14.38 -17.52 9.40
N ILE A 338 -14.31 -18.79 9.81
CA ILE A 338 -13.07 -19.45 10.24
C ILE A 338 -12.05 -19.47 9.11
N PHE A 339 -12.46 -19.87 7.91
CA PHE A 339 -11.56 -19.97 6.76
C PHE A 339 -11.13 -18.61 6.21
N VAL A 340 -11.98 -17.56 6.30
CA VAL A 340 -11.57 -16.16 6.09
C VAL A 340 -10.42 -15.79 7.01
N ALA A 341 -10.57 -16.06 8.32
CA ALA A 341 -9.55 -15.72 9.31
C ALA A 341 -8.25 -16.50 9.08
N LEU A 342 -8.34 -17.80 8.75
CA LEU A 342 -7.17 -18.63 8.42
C LEU A 342 -6.43 -18.11 7.18
N ALA A 343 -7.15 -17.77 6.11
CA ALA A 343 -6.55 -17.19 4.92
C ALA A 343 -5.82 -15.87 5.23
N ALA A 344 -6.44 -15.00 6.04
CA ALA A 344 -5.82 -13.75 6.46
C ALA A 344 -4.54 -13.98 7.29
N ILE A 345 -4.53 -14.94 8.21
CA ILE A 345 -3.35 -15.31 9.01
C ILE A 345 -2.24 -15.84 8.09
N VAL A 346 -2.55 -16.78 7.19
CA VAL A 346 -1.56 -17.36 6.26
C VAL A 346 -0.94 -16.26 5.39
N GLN A 347 -1.77 -15.36 4.84
CA GLN A 347 -1.28 -14.25 4.00
C GLN A 347 -0.38 -13.29 4.79
N LEU A 348 -0.78 -12.91 6.02
CA LEU A 348 0.00 -12.02 6.88
C LEU A 348 1.34 -12.65 7.28
N CYS A 349 1.32 -13.89 7.78
CA CYS A 349 2.51 -14.61 8.22
C CYS A 349 3.49 -14.84 7.06
N SER A 350 2.99 -15.18 5.87
CA SER A 350 3.82 -15.38 4.69
C SER A 350 4.49 -14.08 4.24
N GLY A 351 3.74 -12.97 4.18
CA GLY A 351 4.28 -11.65 3.80
C GLY A 351 5.31 -11.11 4.80
N LEU A 352 5.09 -11.31 6.10
CA LEU A 352 6.07 -10.97 7.15
C LEU A 352 7.33 -11.83 7.04
N SER A 353 7.18 -13.12 6.78
CA SER A 353 8.31 -14.04 6.58
C SER A 353 9.15 -13.65 5.36
N ALA A 354 8.50 -13.33 4.23
CA ALA A 354 9.17 -12.82 3.03
C ALA A 354 10.01 -11.57 3.33
N SER A 355 9.41 -10.61 4.03
CA SER A 355 10.06 -9.34 4.41
C SER A 355 11.25 -9.58 5.35
N TYR A 356 11.09 -10.47 6.33
CA TYR A 356 12.15 -10.85 7.27
C TYR A 356 13.35 -11.45 6.54
N PHE A 357 13.15 -12.45 5.67
CA PHE A 357 14.27 -13.10 4.97
C PHE A 357 14.95 -12.18 3.96
N LEU A 358 14.22 -11.27 3.32
CA LEU A 358 14.81 -10.24 2.46
C LEU A 358 15.70 -9.28 3.27
N GLN A 359 15.21 -8.77 4.40
CA GLN A 359 15.99 -7.86 5.25
C GLN A 359 17.20 -8.55 5.90
N GLN A 360 17.02 -9.79 6.32
CA GLN A 360 18.09 -10.61 6.88
C GLN A 360 19.20 -10.81 5.84
N THR A 361 18.85 -11.16 4.60
CA THR A 361 19.81 -11.30 3.50
C THR A 361 20.51 -9.98 3.20
N ALA A 362 19.75 -8.87 3.09
CA ALA A 362 20.29 -7.52 2.88
C ALA A 362 21.24 -7.03 3.99
N THR A 363 21.24 -7.68 5.15
CA THR A 363 22.11 -7.32 6.28
C THR A 363 23.26 -8.29 6.45
N LEU A 364 23.01 -9.60 6.42
CA LEU A 364 24.02 -10.62 6.69
C LEU A 364 24.88 -10.96 5.47
N ARG A 365 24.38 -10.74 4.25
CA ARG A 365 25.07 -11.12 3.00
C ARG A 365 25.39 -9.91 2.13
N ARG A 366 25.71 -8.77 2.77
CA ARG A 366 26.01 -7.51 2.07
C ARG A 366 27.18 -7.62 1.11
N ASP A 367 28.23 -8.34 1.49
CA ASP A 367 29.42 -8.48 0.65
C ASP A 367 29.10 -9.26 -0.63
N GLU A 368 28.28 -10.31 -0.53
CA GLU A 368 27.79 -11.05 -1.69
C GLU A 368 26.87 -10.20 -2.58
N ILE A 369 26.02 -9.37 -1.97
CA ILE A 369 25.15 -8.44 -2.71
C ILE A 369 25.98 -7.37 -3.44
N ALA A 370 27.02 -6.84 -2.80
CA ALA A 370 27.94 -5.87 -3.39
C ALA A 370 28.76 -6.49 -4.53
N ALA A 371 29.06 -7.79 -4.44
CA ALA A 371 29.72 -8.54 -5.51
C ALA A 371 28.84 -8.77 -6.74
N ILE A 372 27.51 -8.66 -6.64
CA ILE A 372 26.61 -8.74 -7.80
C ILE A 372 26.80 -7.48 -8.67
N PRO A 373 27.28 -7.61 -9.92
CA PRO A 373 27.54 -6.46 -10.78
C PRO A 373 26.25 -5.69 -11.06
N ASN A 374 26.35 -4.36 -11.11
CA ASN A 374 25.27 -3.49 -11.53
C ASN A 374 24.97 -3.71 -13.02
N ASP A 375 23.69 -3.57 -13.36
CA ASP A 375 23.26 -3.36 -14.74
C ASP A 375 23.71 -1.95 -15.17
N LYS A 376 24.72 -1.91 -16.04
CA LYS A 376 25.37 -0.67 -16.48
C LYS A 376 24.42 0.25 -17.24
N GLU A 377 23.56 -0.31 -18.10
CA GLU A 377 22.59 0.47 -18.87
C GLU A 377 21.61 1.18 -17.92
N VAL A 378 21.17 0.49 -16.87
CA VAL A 378 20.29 1.08 -15.86
C VAL A 378 21.03 2.12 -15.02
N GLU A 379 22.29 1.86 -14.65
CA GLU A 379 23.12 2.78 -13.86
C GLU A 379 23.37 4.10 -14.59
N GLU A 380 23.64 4.07 -15.90
CA GLU A 380 23.78 5.25 -16.75
C GLU A 380 22.48 6.08 -16.77
N VAL A 381 21.33 5.42 -17.01
CA VAL A 381 20.03 6.11 -17.03
C VAL A 381 19.66 6.65 -15.64
N GLU A 382 19.98 5.94 -14.55
CA GLU A 382 19.79 6.43 -13.18
C GLU A 382 20.62 7.67 -12.88
N HIS A 383 21.86 7.73 -13.38
CA HIS A 383 22.73 8.88 -13.24
C HIS A 383 22.16 10.12 -13.96
N GLU A 384 21.68 9.96 -15.20
CA GLU A 384 21.00 11.04 -15.94
C GLU A 384 19.68 11.47 -15.28
N GLU A 385 18.89 10.50 -14.82
CA GLU A 385 17.64 10.77 -14.11
C GLU A 385 17.87 11.53 -12.80
N LYS A 386 18.94 11.22 -12.08
CA LYS A 386 19.27 11.89 -10.82
C LYS A 386 19.50 13.38 -11.05
N GLN A 387 20.29 13.75 -12.06
CA GLN A 387 20.48 15.14 -12.46
C GLN A 387 19.14 15.80 -12.87
N ARG A 388 18.30 15.05 -13.58
CA ARG A 388 16.96 15.51 -13.99
C ARG A 388 16.04 15.74 -12.77
N LYS A 389 16.10 14.87 -11.76
CA LYS A 389 15.31 14.94 -10.52
C LYS A 389 15.78 16.09 -9.63
N GLU A 390 17.09 16.33 -9.55
CA GLU A 390 17.67 17.46 -8.82
C GLU A 390 17.19 18.79 -9.41
N ALA A 391 17.27 18.97 -10.74
CA ALA A 391 16.75 20.17 -11.41
C ALA A 391 15.23 20.35 -11.21
N TYR A 392 14.46 19.26 -11.20
CA TYR A 392 13.03 19.31 -10.90
C TYR A 392 12.78 19.71 -9.44
N SER A 393 13.51 19.11 -8.50
CA SER A 393 13.41 19.41 -7.07
C SER A 393 13.66 20.88 -6.81
N THR A 394 14.71 21.47 -7.40
CA THR A 394 15.04 22.90 -7.28
C THR A 394 13.88 23.81 -7.69
N VAL A 395 13.20 23.53 -8.82
CA VAL A 395 12.07 24.37 -9.27
C VAL A 395 10.78 24.10 -8.49
N THR A 396 10.64 22.92 -7.86
CA THR A 396 9.47 22.55 -7.05
C THR A 396 9.64 22.76 -5.55
N GLN A 397 10.80 23.25 -5.10
CA GLN A 397 11.03 23.58 -3.69
C GLN A 397 9.95 24.53 -3.20
N TRP A 398 9.38 24.24 -2.03
CA TRP A 398 8.23 24.99 -1.52
C TRP A 398 8.45 26.51 -1.46
N GLY A 399 9.69 26.98 -1.24
CA GLY A 399 10.02 28.40 -1.30
C GLY A 399 9.85 29.02 -2.70
N ALA A 400 10.25 28.31 -3.75
CA ALA A 400 10.28 28.77 -5.13
C ALA A 400 8.92 28.65 -5.87
N VAL A 401 8.02 27.78 -5.37
CA VAL A 401 6.71 27.55 -6.00
C VAL A 401 5.76 28.75 -5.78
N PRO A 402 5.09 29.25 -6.82
CA PRO A 402 4.13 30.34 -6.73
C PRO A 402 2.87 29.92 -5.96
N GLN A 403 2.14 30.90 -5.42
CA GLN A 403 0.97 30.63 -4.57
C GLN A 403 -0.12 29.83 -5.29
N LEU A 404 -0.35 30.08 -6.57
CA LEU A 404 -1.34 29.33 -7.36
C LEU A 404 -0.99 27.84 -7.44
N ALA A 405 0.26 27.50 -7.74
CA ALA A 405 0.69 26.10 -7.81
C ALA A 405 0.68 25.42 -6.43
N LYS A 406 1.00 26.14 -5.35
CA LYS A 406 0.83 25.67 -3.96
C LYS A 406 -0.62 25.35 -3.64
N PHE A 407 -1.54 26.23 -4.05
CA PHE A 407 -2.96 26.02 -3.88
C PHE A 407 -3.43 24.79 -4.66
N THR A 408 -3.03 24.66 -5.93
CA THR A 408 -3.39 23.51 -6.78
C THR A 408 -2.98 22.18 -6.16
N ILE A 409 -1.72 22.02 -5.72
CA ILE A 409 -1.27 20.75 -5.12
C ILE A 409 -1.92 20.49 -3.76
N THR A 410 -2.17 21.53 -2.96
CA THR A 410 -2.85 21.38 -1.66
C THR A 410 -4.30 20.97 -1.85
N LEU A 411 -5.01 21.59 -2.80
CA LEU A 411 -6.38 21.23 -3.15
C LEU A 411 -6.45 19.80 -3.70
N SER A 412 -5.51 19.42 -4.57
CA SER A 412 -5.39 18.03 -5.07
C SER A 412 -5.24 17.03 -3.92
N LEU A 413 -4.36 17.32 -2.95
CA LEU A 413 -4.17 16.48 -1.76
C LEU A 413 -5.46 16.35 -0.94
N VAL A 414 -6.12 17.47 -0.63
CA VAL A 414 -7.37 17.47 0.14
C VAL A 414 -8.44 16.66 -0.58
N CYS A 415 -8.62 16.86 -1.89
CA CYS A 415 -9.55 16.06 -2.69
C CYS A 415 -9.20 14.56 -2.64
N MET A 416 -7.93 14.18 -2.84
CA MET A 416 -7.52 12.77 -2.83
C MET A 416 -7.81 12.11 -1.48
N VAL A 417 -7.37 12.74 -0.39
CA VAL A 417 -7.57 12.22 0.96
C VAL A 417 -9.06 12.12 1.28
N SER A 418 -9.84 13.16 1.00
CA SER A 418 -11.29 13.13 1.20
C SER A 418 -11.95 12.00 0.44
N SER A 419 -11.59 11.78 -0.84
CA SER A 419 -12.12 10.66 -1.64
C SER A 419 -11.82 9.30 -1.00
N CYS A 420 -10.57 9.08 -0.57
CA CYS A 420 -10.17 7.83 0.08
C CYS A 420 -10.94 7.58 1.39
N TYR A 421 -11.11 8.61 2.23
CA TYR A 421 -11.82 8.47 3.50
C TYR A 421 -13.33 8.35 3.34
N ILE A 422 -13.94 8.98 2.34
CA ILE A 422 -15.36 8.78 2.03
C ILE A 422 -15.60 7.28 1.75
N VAL A 423 -14.78 6.67 0.91
CA VAL A 423 -14.85 5.25 0.55
C VAL A 423 -14.57 4.33 1.75
N GLN A 424 -13.61 4.67 2.61
CA GLN A 424 -13.21 3.82 3.74
C GLN A 424 -14.16 3.93 4.94
N LEU A 425 -14.65 5.12 5.26
CA LEU A 425 -15.50 5.35 6.43
C LEU A 425 -16.98 5.12 6.16
N PHE A 426 -17.41 5.27 4.90
CA PHE A 426 -18.81 5.11 4.50
C PHE A 426 -18.96 4.13 3.33
N PRO A 427 -18.43 2.89 3.43
CA PRO A 427 -18.49 1.92 2.35
C PRO A 427 -19.94 1.61 1.95
N ASP A 428 -20.85 1.46 2.93
CA ASP A 428 -22.26 1.11 2.69
C ASP A 428 -23.06 2.24 2.02
N SER A 429 -22.64 3.48 2.21
CA SER A 429 -23.21 4.65 1.54
C SER A 429 -22.58 4.89 0.17
N CYS A 430 -21.38 4.37 -0.07
CA CYS A 430 -20.67 4.51 -1.33
C CYS A 430 -21.00 3.41 -2.33
N PHE A 431 -21.24 2.19 -1.84
CA PHE A 431 -21.44 1.01 -2.68
C PHE A 431 -22.62 0.19 -2.19
N GLU A 432 -23.26 -0.53 -3.11
CA GLU A 432 -24.18 -1.60 -2.74
C GLU A 432 -23.43 -2.77 -2.12
N THR A 433 -24.05 -3.46 -1.16
CA THR A 433 -23.52 -4.70 -0.59
C THR A 433 -23.61 -5.80 -1.64
N TYR A 434 -22.53 -5.94 -2.43
CA TYR A 434 -22.45 -6.88 -3.52
C TYR A 434 -21.32 -7.90 -3.28
N SER A 435 -21.68 -9.18 -3.22
CA SER A 435 -20.78 -10.31 -3.04
C SER A 435 -20.68 -11.13 -4.34
N LEU A 436 -19.80 -12.13 -4.37
CA LEU A 436 -19.65 -13.04 -5.51
C LEU A 436 -20.89 -13.93 -5.74
N THR A 437 -21.72 -14.12 -4.73
CA THR A 437 -22.93 -14.97 -4.78
C THR A 437 -24.17 -14.21 -5.27
N ASN A 438 -24.10 -12.88 -5.35
CA ASN A 438 -25.18 -12.01 -5.83
C ASN A 438 -25.29 -12.03 -7.36
N THR A 439 -26.42 -11.62 -7.93
CA THR A 439 -26.65 -11.51 -9.38
C THR A 439 -26.84 -10.05 -9.78
N ILE A 440 -26.52 -9.70 -11.03
CA ILE A 440 -26.72 -8.32 -11.50
C ILE A 440 -28.21 -8.01 -11.67
N SER A 441 -29.02 -9.01 -12.03
CA SER A 441 -30.47 -8.85 -12.21
C SER A 441 -31.17 -8.52 -10.90
N ASP A 442 -30.85 -9.27 -9.83
CA ASP A 442 -31.66 -9.25 -8.62
C ASP A 442 -31.15 -8.23 -7.60
N ASP A 443 -29.83 -8.06 -7.51
CA ASP A 443 -29.21 -7.18 -6.51
C ASP A 443 -28.86 -5.79 -7.03
N LEU A 444 -28.85 -5.58 -8.36
CA LEU A 444 -28.47 -4.31 -8.99
C LEU A 444 -29.51 -3.80 -10.01
N ASP A 445 -30.73 -4.34 -9.99
CA ASP A 445 -31.82 -3.99 -10.92
C ASP A 445 -31.41 -4.08 -12.41
N GLY A 446 -30.55 -5.05 -12.75
CA GLY A 446 -30.05 -5.24 -14.12
C GLY A 446 -29.06 -4.18 -14.61
N ASN A 447 -28.64 -3.23 -13.76
CA ASN A 447 -27.69 -2.18 -14.12
C ASN A 447 -26.49 -2.14 -13.17
N TRP A 448 -25.33 -2.57 -13.68
CA TRP A 448 -24.07 -2.57 -12.92
C TRP A 448 -23.67 -1.21 -12.32
N ALA A 449 -24.11 -0.09 -12.91
CA ALA A 449 -23.82 1.24 -12.39
C ALA A 449 -24.54 1.55 -11.07
N ASN A 450 -25.55 0.76 -10.70
CA ASN A 450 -26.23 0.83 -9.41
C ASN A 450 -25.34 0.36 -8.26
N MET A 451 -24.26 -0.38 -8.54
CA MET A 451 -23.23 -0.70 -7.55
C MET A 451 -22.63 0.56 -6.91
N PHE A 452 -22.62 1.68 -7.64
CA PHE A 452 -22.13 2.96 -7.14
C PHE A 452 -23.29 3.85 -6.70
N LYS A 453 -23.51 3.90 -5.38
CA LYS A 453 -24.46 4.81 -4.72
C LYS A 453 -24.05 6.29 -4.92
N PRO A 454 -24.96 7.26 -4.67
CA PRO A 454 -24.66 8.67 -4.89
C PRO A 454 -23.36 9.16 -4.23
N LEU A 455 -23.08 8.74 -2.98
CA LEU A 455 -21.85 9.14 -2.29
C LEU A 455 -20.59 8.54 -2.94
N GLY A 456 -20.68 7.31 -3.47
CA GLY A 456 -19.58 6.67 -4.21
C GLY A 456 -19.27 7.41 -5.50
N ARG A 457 -20.31 7.86 -6.22
CA ARG A 457 -20.15 8.70 -7.43
C ARG A 457 -19.47 10.03 -7.09
N VAL A 458 -19.85 10.67 -5.98
CA VAL A 458 -19.16 11.88 -5.49
C VAL A 458 -17.70 11.58 -5.15
N ALA A 459 -17.39 10.48 -4.48
CA ALA A 459 -16.01 10.10 -4.16
C ALA A 459 -15.16 9.91 -5.42
N ILE A 460 -15.71 9.28 -6.47
CA ILE A 460 -15.05 9.10 -7.77
C ILE A 460 -14.82 10.45 -8.46
N LEU A 461 -15.81 11.35 -8.47
CA LEU A 461 -15.67 12.68 -9.04
C LEU A 461 -14.57 13.49 -8.34
N ILE A 462 -14.51 13.45 -7.00
CA ILE A 462 -13.46 14.11 -6.22
C ILE A 462 -12.08 13.49 -6.53
N PHE A 463 -12.01 12.17 -6.72
CA PHE A 463 -10.78 11.48 -7.14
C PHE A 463 -10.30 11.94 -8.52
N LEU A 464 -11.19 12.00 -9.51
CA LEU A 464 -10.88 12.47 -10.85
C LEU A 464 -10.42 13.95 -10.84
N LEU A 465 -11.11 14.79 -10.06
CA LEU A 465 -10.71 16.18 -9.85
C LEU A 465 -9.30 16.28 -9.24
N SER A 466 -8.98 15.45 -8.24
CA SER A 466 -7.65 15.41 -7.65
C SER A 466 -6.57 15.05 -8.67
N CYS A 467 -6.82 14.03 -9.51
CA CYS A 467 -5.91 13.63 -10.58
C CYS A 467 -5.70 14.74 -11.61
N ALA A 468 -6.76 15.44 -12.01
CA ALA A 468 -6.68 16.58 -12.92
C ALA A 468 -5.85 17.73 -12.31
N LEU A 469 -6.05 18.06 -11.03
CA LEU A 469 -5.26 19.08 -10.34
C LEU A 469 -3.77 18.70 -10.22
N LEU A 470 -3.47 17.42 -9.96
CA LEU A 470 -2.09 16.93 -9.94
C LEU A 470 -1.45 17.02 -11.34
N TRP A 471 -2.21 16.69 -12.38
CA TRP A 471 -1.76 16.83 -13.76
C TRP A 471 -1.47 18.30 -14.11
N CYS A 472 -2.32 19.24 -13.69
CA CYS A 472 -2.08 20.67 -13.84
C CYS A 472 -0.78 21.12 -13.13
N PHE A 473 -0.57 20.68 -11.89
CA PHE A 473 0.63 21.01 -11.13
C PHE A 473 1.91 20.44 -11.77
N THR A 474 1.90 19.17 -12.17
CA THR A 474 3.06 18.52 -12.79
C THR A 474 3.37 19.08 -14.17
N SER A 475 2.35 19.45 -14.95
CA SER A 475 2.51 20.12 -16.24
C SER A 475 3.15 21.51 -16.08
N TRP A 476 2.67 22.29 -15.11
CA TRP A 476 3.30 23.57 -14.76
C TRP A 476 4.77 23.41 -14.36
N ALA A 477 5.09 22.42 -13.51
CA ALA A 477 6.46 22.18 -13.07
C ALA A 477 7.40 21.78 -14.22
N LYS A 478 6.91 20.99 -15.19
CA LYS A 478 7.65 20.63 -16.41
C LYS A 478 7.97 21.84 -17.28
N VAL A 479 6.99 22.72 -17.51
CA VAL A 479 7.19 23.95 -18.29
C VAL A 479 8.20 24.86 -17.60
N ARG A 480 8.08 25.08 -16.28
CA ARG A 480 9.00 25.96 -15.55
C ARG A 480 10.43 25.44 -15.55
N LYS A 481 10.62 24.12 -15.47
CA LYS A 481 11.93 23.49 -15.64
C LYS A 481 12.55 23.78 -17.01
N SER A 482 11.78 23.68 -18.09
CA SER A 482 12.28 23.96 -19.44
C SER A 482 12.76 25.41 -19.58
N LEU A 483 12.01 26.36 -19.03
CA LEU A 483 12.36 27.78 -19.01
C LEU A 483 13.65 28.04 -18.21
N SER A 484 13.81 27.41 -17.05
CA SER A 484 15.03 27.56 -16.25
C SER A 484 16.29 27.04 -16.94
N ARG A 485 16.19 26.04 -17.82
CA ARG A 485 17.33 25.57 -18.61
C ARG A 485 17.74 26.56 -19.70
N LEU A 486 16.77 27.19 -20.35
CA LEU A 486 17.03 28.19 -21.39
C LEU A 486 17.72 29.45 -20.84
N GLN A 487 17.48 29.78 -19.57
CA GLN A 487 18.12 30.92 -18.91
C GLN A 487 19.55 30.64 -18.39
N VAL A 488 19.95 29.38 -18.29
CA VAL A 488 21.29 28.97 -17.81
C VAL A 488 22.21 28.54 -18.96
N GLY A 489 21.63 28.19 -20.12
CA GLY A 489 22.36 27.77 -21.32
C GLY A 489 22.59 28.85 -22.38
N GLY A 490 22.23 30.11 -22.09
CA GLY A 490 22.57 31.30 -22.89
C GLY A 490 23.29 32.30 -22.01
#